data_AF-A0A1I5VB17-F1
#
_entry.id   AF-A0A1I5VB17-F1
#
_cell.length_a   1.000
_cell.length_b   1.000
_cell.length_c   1.000
_cell.angle_alpha   90.00
_cell.angle_beta   90.00
_cell.angle_gamma   90.00
#
_symmetry.space_group_name_H-M   'P 1'
#
loop_
_entity.id
_entity.type
_entity.pdbx_description
1 polymer ?
#
loop_
_entity_poly.entity_id
_entity_poly.type
_entity_poly.pdbx_seq_one_letter_code
_entity_poly.pdbx_strand_id
1 'polypeptide(L)' 'MACNHDLDGEYLTRSDAAITDMYGSDESFRIDVVVPCPDCGQTLELTMVEESREEVDVDFPLDDAEIANS' A
#
# COMPACT_ATOMS: atom_id res chain seq x y z
N MET A 1 -9.07 20.15 1.66
CA MET A 1 -8.62 19.68 0.34
C MET A 1 -7.21 20.20 0.16
N ALA A 2 -6.22 19.34 0.32
CA ALA A 2 -4.88 19.80 0.68
C ALA A 2 -4.16 20.48 -0.49
N CYS A 3 -4.18 19.93 -1.70
CA CYS A 3 -3.70 20.61 -2.92
C CYS A 3 -4.30 19.99 -4.18
N ASN A 4 -4.32 20.72 -5.30
CA ASN A 4 -4.82 20.27 -6.61
C ASN A 4 -3.67 20.20 -7.64
N HIS A 5 -2.45 19.97 -7.18
CA HIS A 5 -1.31 19.77 -8.06
C HIS A 5 -1.40 18.37 -8.68
N ASP A 6 -1.07 18.30 -9.97
CA ASP A 6 -0.98 17.04 -10.67
C ASP A 6 0.20 16.24 -10.09
N LEU A 7 -0.08 15.03 -9.64
CA LEU A 7 0.96 14.12 -9.12
C LEU A 7 1.34 13.20 -10.26
N ASP A 8 2.53 13.40 -10.80
CA ASP A 8 3.07 12.42 -11.73
C ASP A 8 3.53 11.19 -10.96
N GLY A 9 2.99 10.02 -11.34
CA GLY A 9 3.28 8.75 -10.71
C GLY A 9 4.77 8.36 -10.79
N GLU A 10 5.55 8.98 -11.69
CA GLU A 10 7.00 8.77 -11.77
C GLU A 10 7.76 9.22 -10.51
N TYR A 11 7.19 10.14 -9.72
CA TYR A 11 7.78 10.64 -8.48
C TYR A 11 7.21 9.96 -7.22
N LEU A 12 6.15 9.17 -7.36
CA LEU A 12 5.54 8.42 -6.26
C LEU A 12 6.26 7.08 -6.09
N THR A 13 7.37 7.10 -5.36
CA THR A 13 8.06 5.86 -4.98
C THR A 13 7.38 5.21 -3.78
N ARG A 14 7.45 3.89 -3.67
CA ARG A 14 6.89 3.13 -2.52
C ARG A 14 7.43 3.61 -1.15
N SER A 15 8.59 4.27 -1.12
CA SER A 15 9.21 4.78 0.10
C SER A 15 8.65 6.13 0.56
N ASP A 16 7.95 6.84 -0.32
CA ASP A 16 7.39 8.17 -0.03
C ASP A 16 5.93 8.11 0.46
N ALA A 17 5.30 6.94 0.30
CA ALA A 17 3.92 6.68 0.72
C ALA A 17 3.86 5.97 2.08
N ALA A 18 3.00 6.48 2.96
CA ALA A 18 2.59 5.73 4.15
C ALA A 18 1.21 5.11 3.91
N ILE A 19 1.12 3.79 4.09
CA ILE A 19 -0.15 3.06 3.99
C ILE A 19 -0.98 3.37 5.25
N THR A 20 -2.20 3.85 5.06
CA THR A 20 -3.14 4.11 6.16
C THR A 20 -4.14 2.99 6.33
N ASP A 21 -4.57 2.38 5.23
CA ASP A 21 -5.56 1.29 5.25
C ASP A 21 -5.37 0.36 4.05
N MET A 22 -5.80 -0.88 4.21
CA MET A 22 -5.74 -1.92 3.20
C MET A 22 -7.00 -2.78 3.25
N TYR A 23 -7.75 -2.76 2.16
CA TYR A 23 -8.99 -3.50 1.98
C TYR A 23 -8.78 -4.61 0.95
N GLY A 24 -8.89 -5.86 1.40
CA GLY A 24 -8.88 -7.03 0.52
C GLY A 24 -10.29 -7.57 0.29
N SER A 25 -10.69 -7.71 -0.96
CA SER A 25 -11.78 -8.57 -1.41
C SER A 25 -11.22 -9.61 -2.38
N ASP A 26 -11.88 -10.76 -2.50
CA ASP A 26 -11.42 -11.92 -3.30
C ASP A 26 -10.96 -11.54 -4.73
N GLU A 27 -11.59 -10.51 -5.31
CA GLU A 27 -11.39 -10.05 -6.68
C GLU A 27 -10.67 -8.70 -6.80
N SER A 28 -10.40 -7.99 -5.70
CA SER A 28 -9.72 -6.69 -5.75
C SER A 28 -9.06 -6.30 -4.43
N PHE A 29 -7.86 -5.72 -4.53
CA PHE A 29 -7.16 -5.16 -3.38
C PHE A 29 -7.06 -3.64 -3.53
N ARG A 30 -7.52 -2.92 -2.50
CA ARG A 30 -7.49 -1.46 -2.44
C ARG A 30 -6.61 -1.03 -1.27
N ILE A 31 -5.74 -0.07 -1.53
CA ILE A 31 -4.81 0.47 -0.53
C ILE A 31 -5.01 1.96 -0.46
N ASP A 32 -5.33 2.47 0.72
CA ASP A 32 -5.35 3.91 0.96
C ASP A 32 -3.98 4.32 1.49
N VAL A 33 -3.39 5.32 0.85
CA VAL A 33 -2.06 5.82 1.14
C VAL A 33 -2.08 7.32 1.31
N VAL A 34 -1.16 7.82 2.13
CA VAL A 34 -0.85 9.23 2.23
C VAL A 34 0.53 9.51 1.67
N VAL A 35 0.62 10.53 0.82
CA VAL A 35 1.89 11.00 0.22
C VAL A 35 2.03 12.49 0.43
N PRO A 36 3.23 13.01 0.73
CA PRO A 36 3.48 14.45 0.71
C PRO A 36 3.49 14.96 -0.74
N CYS A 37 2.85 16.11 -1.00
CA CYS A 37 2.96 16.78 -2.28
C CYS A 37 4.38 17.31 -2.46
N PRO A 38 5.11 16.96 -3.54
CA PRO A 38 6.47 17.47 -3.74
C PRO A 38 6.52 18.98 -3.99
N ASP A 39 5.43 19.57 -4.49
CA ASP A 39 5.38 21.00 -4.84
C ASP A 39 5.13 21.90 -3.62
N CYS A 40 4.23 21.47 -2.72
CA CYS A 40 3.77 22.31 -1.60
C CYS A 40 3.95 21.69 -0.21
N GLY A 41 4.41 20.43 -0.14
CA GLY A 41 4.65 19.70 1.11
C GLY A 41 3.38 19.29 1.87
N GLN A 42 2.20 19.48 1.29
CA GLN A 42 0.93 19.11 1.93
C GLN A 42 0.62 17.62 1.77
N THR A 43 0.00 17.03 2.78
CA THR A 43 -0.41 15.61 2.74
C THR A 43 -1.59 15.41 1.79
N LEU A 44 -1.44 14.46 0.88
CA LEU A 44 -2.47 14.00 -0.05
C LEU A 44 -2.91 12.60 0.32
N GLU A 45 -4.22 12.39 0.36
CA GLU A 45 -4.83 11.07 0.55
C GLU A 45 -5.17 10.50 -0.82
N LEU A 46 -4.61 9.35 -1.15
CA LEU A 46 -4.78 8.67 -2.42
C LEU A 46 -5.25 7.24 -2.18
N THR A 47 -6.06 6.75 -3.13
CA THR A 47 -6.43 5.35 -3.18
C THR A 47 -5.71 4.69 -4.35
N MET A 48 -4.92 3.66 -4.06
CA MET A 48 -4.35 2.76 -5.04
C MET A 48 -5.24 1.53 -5.20
N VAL A 49 -5.43 1.10 -6.44
CA VAL A 49 -6.14 -0.14 -6.78
C VAL A 49 -5.11 -1.09 -7.38
N GLU A 50 -5.17 -2.34 -6.98
CA GLU A 50 -4.29 -3.39 -7.51
C GLU A 50 -4.53 -3.59 -9.02
N GLU A 51 -3.44 -3.52 -9.79
CA GLU A 51 -3.44 -3.79 -11.23
C GLU A 51 -2.95 -5.20 -11.56
N SER A 52 -2.05 -5.75 -10.75
CA SER A 52 -1.59 -7.14 -10.87
C SER A 52 -1.20 -7.70 -9.51
N ARG A 53 -1.76 -8.87 -9.19
CA ARG A 53 -1.45 -9.66 -7.99
C ARG A 53 -0.64 -10.89 -8.37
N GLU A 54 0.51 -11.05 -7.73
CA GLU A 54 1.28 -12.29 -7.74
C GLU A 54 1.24 -12.90 -6.34
N GLU A 55 0.63 -14.07 -6.24
CA GLU A 55 0.63 -14.84 -5.00
C GLU A 55 1.91 -15.65 -4.92
N VAL A 56 2.78 -15.27 -4.00
CA VAL A 56 4.01 -16.01 -3.70
C VAL A 56 3.81 -16.79 -2.42
N ASP A 57 4.00 -18.10 -2.54
CA ASP A 57 4.11 -18.99 -1.39
C ASP A 57 5.46 -18.72 -0.72
N VAL A 58 5.41 -17.97 0.37
CA VAL A 58 6.57 -17.68 1.21
C VAL A 58 6.50 -18.58 2.44
N ASP A 59 7.48 -19.47 2.57
CA ASP A 59 7.68 -20.27 3.77
C ASP A 59 8.02 -19.32 4.92
N PHE A 60 7.00 -18.93 5.68
CA PHE A 60 7.20 -18.10 6.85
C PHE A 60 7.78 -18.99 7.95
N PRO A 61 8.95 -18.64 8.54
CA PRO A 61 9.57 -19.45 9.59
C PRO A 61 8.75 -19.53 10.90
N LEU A 62 7.59 -18.86 10.96
CA LEU A 62 6.63 -18.91 12.06
C LEU A 62 5.50 -19.94 11.82
N ASP A 63 5.35 -20.48 10.61
CA ASP A 63 4.32 -21.48 10.28
C ASP A 63 4.59 -22.82 11.00
N ASP A 64 5.86 -23.15 11.22
CA ASP A 64 6.30 -24.35 11.95
C ASP A 64 6.21 -24.21 13.48
N ALA A 65 6.05 -22.98 14.00
CA ALA A 65 6.02 -22.72 15.45
C ALA A 65 4.68 -23.04 16.13
N GLU A 66 3.59 -23.16 15.35
CA GLU A 66 2.24 -23.44 15.85
C GLU A 66 1.92 -24.94 15.96
N ILE A 67 2.86 -25.84 15.62
CA ILE A 67 2.66 -27.31 15.67
C ILE A 67 3.17 -27.94 16.98
N ALA A 68 3.75 -27.14 17.90
CA ALA A 68 4.34 -27.63 19.15
C ALA A 68 3.43 -27.55 20.39
N ASN A 69 2.12 -27.35 20.23
CA ASN A 69 1.13 -27.39 21.33
C ASN A 69 -0.10 -28.24 20.98
N SER A 70 0.10 -29.55 20.80
CA SER A 70 -0.97 -30.56 20.87
C SER A 70 -0.58 -31.72 21.77
#